data_AF-A0A1L8QR02-F1
#
_entry.id   AF-A0A1L8QR02-F1
#
_cell.length_a   1.000
_cell.length_b   1.000
_cell.length_c   1.000
_cell.angle_alpha   90.00
_cell.angle_beta   90.00
_cell.angle_gamma   90.00
#
_symmetry.space_group_name_H-M   'P 1'
#
loop_
_entity.id
_entity.type
_entity.pdbx_description
1 polymer ?
#
loop_
_entity_poly.entity_id
_entity_poly.type
_entity_poly.pdbx_seq_one_letter_code
_entity_poly.pdbx_strand_id
1 'polypeptide(L)'
;MLYDDDFAMTGLAAFNSVLLVLMVEAFLGGFSSILYVIPATMIVMAIQHLSKVLLEKVNLAYFSIPTVLATYLMLFIHQIWPGVFFSDQLSFKLTGAFDGLDFSFGNHFFISASELYLQGTLLFSLVLILAFIIFEKDYLLYLVCAYFFSIAIFYVLGFAFPLDVMGFTTFNIVLTMMALKAFGFLPMNKEIILKLFLVTLAVIITKFILDYLLGLIGLPSIVLPFIVVTECVLISRNLKQARQVEV
;
A
#
# COMPACT_ATOMS: atom_id res chain seq x y z
N MET A 1 -14.36 22.67 12.06
CA MET A 1 -13.49 21.48 12.18
C MET A 1 -13.47 20.77 10.83
N LEU A 2 -12.32 20.29 10.36
CA LEU A 2 -12.19 19.62 9.04
C LEU A 2 -12.82 18.22 9.02
N TYR A 3 -13.06 17.63 10.19
CA TYR A 3 -13.68 16.32 10.38
C TYR A 3 -14.78 16.41 11.44
N ASP A 4 -15.75 15.50 11.32
CA ASP A 4 -16.73 15.22 12.37
C ASP A 4 -16.05 14.41 13.49
N ASP A 5 -16.53 14.56 14.73
CA ASP A 5 -15.94 13.96 15.93
C ASP A 5 -15.96 12.42 15.85
N ASP A 6 -17.05 11.86 15.34
CA ASP A 6 -17.17 10.41 15.12
C ASP A 6 -16.12 9.89 14.13
N PHE A 7 -15.82 10.66 13.08
CA PHE A 7 -14.81 10.29 12.09
C PHE A 7 -13.40 10.38 12.68
N ALA A 8 -13.11 11.41 13.48
CA ALA A 8 -11.82 11.55 14.16
C ALA A 8 -11.55 10.36 15.10
N MET A 9 -12.58 9.89 15.80
CA MET A 9 -12.47 8.78 16.77
C MET A 9 -12.25 7.40 16.12
N THR A 10 -12.51 7.24 14.82
CA THR A 10 -12.23 5.98 14.11
C THR A 10 -10.75 5.72 13.82
N GLY A 11 -9.88 6.73 13.97
CA GLY A 11 -8.46 6.66 13.58
C GLY A 11 -8.21 6.83 12.07
N LEU A 12 -9.25 6.85 11.22
CA LEU A 12 -9.14 7.12 9.77
C LEU A 12 -8.57 8.50 9.46
N ALA A 13 -8.75 9.47 10.36
CA ALA A 13 -8.18 10.81 10.25
C ALA A 13 -6.64 10.82 10.33
N ALA A 14 -6.05 9.87 11.06
CA ALA A 14 -4.62 9.84 11.35
C ALA A 14 -3.83 8.86 10.46
N PHE A 15 -4.49 7.83 9.90
CA PHE A 15 -3.83 6.77 9.16
C PHE A 15 -2.94 7.28 8.00
N ASN A 16 -3.47 8.17 7.14
CA ASN A 16 -2.69 8.74 6.04
C ASN A 16 -1.50 9.58 6.51
N SER A 17 -1.61 10.20 7.69
CA SER A 17 -0.52 10.99 8.28
C SER A 17 0.63 10.09 8.71
N VAL A 18 0.31 8.95 9.35
CA VAL A 18 1.31 7.95 9.77
C VAL A 18 2.02 7.38 8.55
N LEU A 19 1.26 6.98 7.52
CA LEU A 19 1.84 6.40 6.32
C LEU A 19 2.73 7.39 5.56
N LEU A 20 2.33 8.67 5.48
CA LEU A 20 3.16 9.71 4.86
C LEU A 20 4.52 9.86 5.54
N VAL A 21 4.55 9.88 6.88
CA VAL A 21 5.81 10.01 7.63
C VAL A 21 6.74 8.84 7.34
N LEU A 22 6.20 7.62 7.31
CA LEU A 22 6.97 6.42 6.96
C LEU A 22 7.51 6.48 5.53
N MET A 23 6.69 6.90 4.57
CA MET A 23 7.09 7.01 3.16
C MET A 23 8.18 8.07 2.97
N VAL A 24 8.03 9.23 3.60
CA VAL A 24 9.03 10.30 3.55
C VAL A 24 10.34 9.84 4.18
N GLU A 25 10.31 9.16 5.32
CA GLU A 25 11.51 8.58 5.94
C GLU A 25 12.21 7.61 4.98
N ALA A 26 11.44 6.70 4.37
CA ALA A 26 11.97 5.70 3.45
C ALA A 26 12.59 6.31 2.18
N PHE A 27 11.96 7.34 1.60
CA PHE A 27 12.38 7.91 0.31
C PHE A 27 13.36 9.08 0.39
N LEU A 28 13.27 9.89 1.45
CA LEU A 28 14.05 11.11 1.61
C LEU A 28 15.08 11.04 2.74
N GLY A 29 15.13 9.92 3.49
CA GLY A 29 16.21 9.61 4.44
C GLY A 29 16.45 10.70 5.48
N GLY A 30 15.72 10.67 6.59
CA GLY A 30 16.09 11.41 7.79
C GLY A 30 15.03 12.37 8.32
N PHE A 31 14.16 11.86 9.17
CA PHE A 31 13.43 12.63 10.19
C PHE A 31 14.31 12.79 11.43
N SER A 32 15.15 13.81 11.43
CA SER A 32 15.73 14.31 12.69
C SER A 32 14.92 15.45 13.31
N SER A 33 13.85 15.94 12.65
CA SER A 33 13.04 17.02 13.26
C SER A 33 11.53 16.88 13.06
N ILE A 34 10.82 16.93 14.19
CA ILE A 34 9.36 17.14 14.34
C ILE A 34 8.84 18.28 13.46
N LEU A 35 9.70 19.24 13.12
CA LEU A 35 9.40 20.41 12.29
C LEU A 35 8.90 20.08 10.88
N TYR A 36 9.20 18.90 10.33
CA TYR A 36 8.69 18.46 9.02
C TYR A 36 7.44 17.58 9.12
N VAL A 37 7.29 16.85 10.23
CA VAL A 37 6.12 15.98 10.46
C VAL A 37 4.86 16.82 10.52
N ILE A 38 4.89 17.94 11.26
CA ILE A 38 3.71 18.78 11.44
C ILE A 38 3.20 19.35 10.10
N PRO A 39 4.01 20.02 9.26
CA PRO A 39 3.56 20.48 7.95
C PRO A 39 3.11 19.34 7.02
N ALA A 40 3.83 18.21 7.01
CA ALA A 40 3.48 17.05 6.18
C ALA A 40 2.10 16.49 6.55
N THR A 41 1.84 16.30 7.84
CA THR A 41 0.54 15.84 8.33
C THR A 41 -0.57 16.85 8.04
N MET A 42 -0.32 18.16 8.18
CA MET A 42 -1.30 19.19 7.80
C MET A 42 -1.65 19.14 6.31
N ILE A 43 -0.65 18.94 5.44
CA ILE A 43 -0.85 18.78 3.99
C ILE A 43 -1.69 17.54 3.71
N VAL A 44 -1.34 16.38 4.30
CA VAL A 44 -2.12 15.15 4.09
C VAL A 44 -3.56 15.31 4.58
N MET A 45 -3.79 15.99 5.71
CA MET A 45 -5.13 16.22 6.23
C MET A 45 -5.96 17.08 5.29
N ALA A 46 -5.37 18.12 4.71
CA ALA A 46 -6.04 18.97 3.72
C ALA A 46 -6.39 18.19 2.44
N ILE A 47 -5.43 17.41 1.93
CA ILE A 47 -5.67 16.54 0.77
C ILE A 47 -6.74 15.50 1.09
N GLN A 48 -6.71 14.90 2.29
CA GLN A 48 -7.70 13.90 2.70
C GLN A 48 -9.12 14.47 2.75
N HIS A 49 -9.28 15.68 3.30
CA HIS A 49 -10.58 16.36 3.27
C HIS A 49 -11.07 16.56 1.82
N LEU A 50 -10.19 17.02 0.93
CA LEU A 50 -10.53 17.21 -0.49
C LEU A 50 -10.87 15.87 -1.18
N SER A 51 -10.06 14.83 -0.97
CA SER A 51 -10.29 13.49 -1.53
C SER A 51 -11.62 12.92 -1.06
N LYS A 52 -11.97 13.09 0.22
CA LYS A 52 -13.26 12.68 0.76
C LYS A 52 -14.40 13.36 0.01
N VAL A 53 -14.39 14.69 -0.09
CA VAL A 53 -15.44 15.48 -0.76
C VAL A 53 -15.59 15.13 -2.24
N LEU A 54 -14.49 14.83 -2.94
CA LEU A 54 -14.52 14.52 -4.37
C LEU A 54 -14.93 13.06 -4.65
N LEU A 55 -14.41 12.11 -3.87
CA LEU A 55 -14.62 10.68 -4.12
C LEU A 55 -15.97 10.17 -3.58
N GLU A 56 -16.46 10.75 -2.49
CA GLU A 56 -17.81 10.43 -1.99
C GLU A 56 -18.89 10.81 -3.03
N LYS A 57 -18.68 11.86 -3.85
CA LYS A 57 -19.61 12.23 -4.94
C LYS A 57 -19.76 11.15 -6.01
N VAL A 58 -18.75 10.29 -6.16
CA VAL A 58 -18.72 9.20 -7.15
C VAL A 58 -18.77 7.82 -6.49
N ASN A 59 -19.12 7.76 -5.19
CA ASN A 59 -19.19 6.53 -4.39
C ASN A 59 -17.88 5.71 -4.39
N LEU A 60 -16.72 6.39 -4.38
CA LEU A 60 -15.40 5.78 -4.25
C LEU A 60 -14.81 6.07 -2.87
N ALA A 61 -13.94 5.18 -2.39
CA ALA A 61 -13.24 5.39 -1.14
C ALA A 61 -11.93 6.17 -1.39
N TYR A 62 -11.53 7.01 -0.44
CA TYR A 62 -10.27 7.75 -0.58
C TYR A 62 -9.03 6.94 -0.22
N PHE A 63 -9.19 5.82 0.52
CA PHE A 63 -8.10 4.93 0.96
C PHE A 63 -6.82 5.69 1.37
N SER A 64 -5.71 5.40 0.69
CA SER A 64 -4.41 6.01 0.89
C SER A 64 -4.05 7.04 -0.19
N ILE A 65 -5.03 7.47 -1.01
CA ILE A 65 -4.84 8.52 -2.03
C ILE A 65 -4.22 9.78 -1.42
N PRO A 66 -4.64 10.26 -0.23
CA PRO A 66 -4.03 11.45 0.37
C PRO A 66 -2.53 11.27 0.64
N THR A 67 -2.13 10.09 1.12
CA THR A 67 -0.73 9.75 1.34
C THR A 67 0.06 9.76 0.03
N VAL A 68 -0.47 9.13 -1.03
CA VAL A 68 0.21 9.06 -2.33
C VAL A 68 0.42 10.46 -2.90
N LEU A 69 -0.63 11.28 -2.93
CA LEU A 69 -0.57 12.65 -3.47
C LEU A 69 0.40 13.53 -2.68
N ALA A 70 0.38 13.45 -1.34
CA ALA A 70 1.32 14.19 -0.51
C ALA A 70 2.76 13.70 -0.69
N THR A 71 2.98 12.38 -0.80
CA THR A 71 4.31 11.82 -1.03
C THR A 71 4.86 12.31 -2.37
N TYR A 72 4.06 12.26 -3.44
CA TYR A 72 4.48 12.79 -4.74
C TYR A 72 4.77 14.28 -4.70
N LEU A 73 3.93 15.08 -4.04
CA LEU A 73 4.19 16.50 -3.86
C LEU A 73 5.55 16.74 -3.18
N MET A 74 5.86 15.99 -2.12
CA MET A 74 7.12 16.11 -1.41
C MET A 74 8.33 15.66 -2.25
N LEU A 75 8.19 14.56 -3.01
CA LEU A 75 9.23 14.10 -3.94
C LEU A 75 9.48 15.13 -5.06
N PHE A 76 8.43 15.76 -5.60
CA PHE A 76 8.56 16.83 -6.59
C PHE A 76 9.22 18.08 -6.01
N ILE A 77 8.84 18.50 -4.80
CA ILE A 77 9.48 19.62 -4.11
C ILE A 77 10.98 19.32 -3.91
N HIS A 78 11.31 18.10 -3.49
CA HIS A 78 12.70 17.68 -3.32
C HIS A 78 13.49 17.73 -4.64
N GLN A 79 12.92 17.28 -5.76
CA GLN A 79 13.57 17.36 -7.07
C GLN A 79 13.88 18.81 -7.51
N ILE A 80 12.99 19.76 -7.18
CA ILE A 80 13.15 21.18 -7.52
C ILE A 80 14.09 21.88 -6.54
N TRP A 81 14.02 21.52 -5.25
CA TRP A 81 14.75 22.16 -4.17
C TRP A 81 15.29 21.09 -3.18
N PRO A 82 16.43 20.44 -3.51
CA PRO A 82 16.96 19.34 -2.71
C PRO A 82 17.21 19.72 -1.25
N GLY A 83 17.74 20.93 -1.01
CA GLY A 83 18.05 21.47 0.32
C GLY A 83 16.85 21.79 1.22
N VAL A 84 15.61 21.55 0.78
CA VAL A 84 14.44 21.56 1.68
C VAL A 84 14.43 20.33 2.59
N PHE A 85 15.00 19.22 2.13
CA PHE A 85 15.10 17.96 2.87
C PHE A 85 16.57 17.62 3.17
N PHE A 86 16.83 16.90 4.27
CA PHE A 86 18.19 16.68 4.79
C PHE A 86 19.05 15.68 4.00
N SER A 87 18.52 15.08 2.93
CA SER A 87 19.27 14.18 2.06
C SER A 87 19.37 14.77 0.67
N ASP A 88 20.59 14.87 0.13
CA ASP A 88 20.84 15.27 -1.27
C ASP A 88 20.58 14.12 -2.28
N GLN A 89 20.28 12.92 -1.78
CA GLN A 89 20.00 11.74 -2.61
C GLN A 89 18.66 11.12 -2.22
N LEU A 90 17.82 10.80 -3.21
CA LEU A 90 16.74 9.84 -2.99
C LEU A 90 17.37 8.53 -2.49
N SER A 91 16.96 8.08 -1.31
CA SER A 91 17.40 6.80 -0.75
C SER A 91 16.83 5.60 -1.54
N PHE A 92 15.87 5.83 -2.44
CA PHE A 92 15.32 4.80 -3.29
C PHE A 92 16.23 4.46 -4.47
N LYS A 93 17.13 3.49 -4.25
CA LYS A 93 17.71 2.74 -5.36
C LYS A 93 16.62 1.85 -5.95
N LEU A 94 16.04 2.27 -7.07
CA LEU A 94 15.21 1.43 -7.95
C LEU A 94 16.08 0.41 -8.74
N THR A 95 17.22 0.01 -8.18
CA THR A 95 18.22 -0.85 -8.82
C THR A 95 18.73 -1.86 -7.81
N GLY A 96 17.86 -2.79 -7.44
CA GLY A 96 18.31 -4.12 -7.04
C GLY A 96 18.92 -4.79 -8.27
N ALA A 97 20.25 -4.85 -8.33
CA ALA A 97 20.93 -5.77 -9.22
C ALA A 97 20.43 -7.19 -8.91
N PHE A 98 20.09 -7.92 -9.96
CA PHE A 98 19.56 -9.28 -9.90
C PHE A 98 20.65 -10.27 -9.51
N ASP A 99 21.03 -10.29 -8.23
CA ASP A 99 22.03 -11.23 -7.71
C ASP A 99 21.35 -12.32 -6.89
N GLY A 100 21.23 -13.51 -7.51
CA GLY A 100 21.25 -14.79 -6.82
C GLY A 100 20.04 -15.16 -5.94
N LEU A 101 19.58 -16.40 -6.13
CA LEU A 101 18.56 -17.05 -5.29
C LEU A 101 19.17 -17.49 -3.94
N ASP A 102 19.25 -16.60 -2.95
CA ASP A 102 19.59 -17.01 -1.58
C ASP A 102 18.31 -17.23 -0.73
N PHE A 103 17.86 -18.48 -0.69
CA PHE A 103 16.54 -18.89 -0.21
C PHE A 103 16.52 -19.19 1.30
N SER A 104 16.64 -18.16 2.14
CA SER A 104 16.26 -18.25 3.55
C SER A 104 14.74 -17.98 3.69
N PHE A 105 13.92 -18.96 3.35
CA PHE A 105 12.45 -18.85 3.27
C PHE A 105 11.81 -18.22 4.52
N GLY A 106 12.25 -18.64 5.71
CA GLY A 106 11.69 -18.15 6.98
C GLY A 106 11.93 -16.66 7.20
N ASN A 107 13.17 -16.19 7.05
CA ASN A 107 13.50 -14.78 7.26
C ASN A 107 12.79 -13.87 6.24
N HIS A 108 12.69 -14.32 4.99
CA HIS A 108 12.09 -13.54 3.90
C HIS A 108 10.61 -13.26 4.10
N PHE A 109 9.86 -14.24 4.64
CA PHE A 109 8.46 -14.03 5.00
C PHE A 109 8.31 -12.90 6.03
N PHE A 110 9.09 -12.95 7.12
CA PHE A 110 8.99 -11.95 8.16
C PHE A 110 9.42 -10.57 7.65
N ILE A 111 10.55 -10.46 6.97
CA ILE A 111 10.99 -9.18 6.39
C ILE A 111 9.92 -8.61 5.45
N SER A 112 9.37 -9.43 4.54
CA SER A 112 8.28 -9.03 3.65
C SER A 112 7.02 -8.57 4.41
N ALA A 113 6.70 -9.19 5.54
CA ALA A 113 5.59 -8.77 6.39
C ALA A 113 5.84 -7.40 7.05
N SER A 114 7.06 -7.10 7.48
CA SER A 114 7.37 -5.78 8.05
C SER A 114 7.40 -4.64 7.01
N GLU A 115 7.57 -4.96 5.73
CA GLU A 115 7.48 -3.98 4.64
C GLU A 115 6.07 -3.41 4.45
N LEU A 116 5.04 -3.99 5.10
CA LEU A 116 3.72 -3.35 5.21
C LEU A 116 3.78 -1.94 5.82
N TYR A 117 4.82 -1.65 6.60
CA TYR A 117 5.08 -0.34 7.22
C TYR A 117 6.49 0.18 6.93
N LEU A 118 7.13 -0.32 5.86
CA LEU A 118 8.48 0.09 5.42
C LEU A 118 9.58 -0.08 6.47
N GLN A 119 9.47 -1.11 7.32
CA GLN A 119 10.41 -1.30 8.44
C GLN A 119 11.51 -2.30 8.13
N GLY A 120 11.24 -3.34 7.34
CA GLY A 120 12.24 -4.36 7.00
C GLY A 120 12.88 -5.08 8.19
N THR A 121 12.20 -5.22 9.34
CA THR A 121 12.75 -5.87 10.54
C THR A 121 11.86 -6.99 11.08
N LEU A 122 12.50 -8.10 11.46
CA LEU A 122 11.85 -9.26 12.09
C LEU A 122 11.00 -8.89 13.30
N LEU A 123 11.52 -8.02 14.18
CA LEU A 123 10.81 -7.60 15.39
C LEU A 123 9.47 -6.95 15.04
N PHE A 124 9.47 -6.06 14.04
CA PHE A 124 8.25 -5.39 13.60
C PHE A 124 7.24 -6.38 12.99
N SER A 125 7.72 -7.38 12.24
CA SER A 125 6.89 -8.45 11.69
C SER A 125 6.18 -9.25 12.79
N LEU A 126 6.89 -9.58 13.87
CA LEU A 126 6.31 -10.31 15.00
C LEU A 126 5.23 -9.48 15.70
N VAL A 127 5.46 -8.18 15.89
CA VAL A 127 4.47 -7.25 16.44
C VAL A 127 3.25 -7.15 15.52
N LEU A 128 3.46 -7.04 14.20
CA LEU A 128 2.39 -6.98 13.21
C LEU A 128 1.54 -8.26 13.19
N ILE A 129 2.19 -9.43 13.22
CA ILE A 129 1.50 -10.73 13.30
C ILE A 129 0.69 -10.83 14.58
N LEU A 130 1.24 -10.40 15.72
CA LEU A 130 0.51 -10.36 16.99
C LEU A 130 -0.70 -9.42 16.89
N ALA A 131 -0.56 -8.26 16.26
CA ALA A 131 -1.67 -7.34 16.03
C ALA A 131 -2.79 -7.97 15.18
N PHE A 132 -2.44 -8.71 14.11
CA PHE A 132 -3.43 -9.47 13.32
C PHE A 132 -4.11 -10.55 14.15
N ILE A 133 -3.37 -11.30 14.97
CA ILE A 133 -3.94 -12.35 15.83
C ILE A 133 -4.96 -11.76 16.83
N ILE A 134 -4.67 -10.59 17.39
CA ILE A 134 -5.53 -9.91 18.38
C ILE A 134 -6.76 -9.31 17.70
N PHE A 135 -6.58 -8.64 16.56
CA PHE A 135 -7.65 -7.86 15.93
C PHE A 135 -8.51 -8.70 15.00
N GLU A 136 -7.90 -9.44 14.08
CA GLU A 136 -8.61 -10.18 13.04
C GLU A 136 -7.73 -11.27 12.42
N LYS A 137 -7.97 -12.52 12.80
CA LYS A 137 -7.12 -13.67 12.44
C LYS A 137 -7.09 -13.94 10.93
N ASP A 138 -8.15 -13.57 10.22
CA ASP A 138 -8.20 -13.73 8.76
C ASP A 138 -7.11 -12.91 8.05
N TYR A 139 -6.63 -11.83 8.66
CA TYR A 139 -5.54 -11.03 8.10
C TYR A 139 -4.20 -11.78 8.09
N LEU A 140 -4.02 -12.72 9.02
CA LEU A 140 -2.87 -13.62 8.99
C LEU A 140 -2.94 -14.57 7.79
N LEU A 141 -4.13 -15.09 7.49
CA LEU A 141 -4.35 -15.91 6.29
C LEU A 141 -4.02 -15.10 5.02
N TYR A 142 -4.47 -13.85 4.96
CA TYR A 142 -4.18 -12.97 3.82
C TYR A 142 -2.67 -12.71 3.66
N LEU A 143 -1.97 -12.43 4.76
CA LEU A 143 -0.52 -12.25 4.76
C LEU A 143 0.21 -13.50 4.23
N VAL A 144 -0.16 -14.67 4.74
CA VAL A 144 0.42 -15.95 4.31
C VAL A 144 0.13 -16.19 2.83
N CYS A 145 -1.14 -16.12 2.40
CA CYS A 145 -1.51 -16.34 1.01
C CYS A 145 -0.85 -15.33 0.06
N ALA A 146 -0.82 -14.04 0.42
CA ALA A 146 -0.16 -13.01 -0.37
C ALA A 146 1.31 -13.35 -0.63
N TYR A 147 2.04 -13.75 0.41
CA TYR A 147 3.45 -14.13 0.29
C TYR A 147 3.66 -15.34 -0.62
N PHE A 148 2.98 -16.46 -0.34
CA PHE A 148 3.15 -17.70 -1.10
C PHE A 148 2.68 -17.58 -2.55
N PHE A 149 1.55 -16.91 -2.80
CA PHE A 149 1.08 -16.69 -4.17
C PHE A 149 1.98 -15.73 -4.94
N SER A 150 2.52 -14.70 -4.29
CA SER A 150 3.51 -13.82 -4.93
C SER A 150 4.73 -14.61 -5.38
N ILE A 151 5.30 -15.45 -4.51
CA ILE A 151 6.43 -16.32 -4.86
C ILE A 151 6.08 -17.19 -6.07
N ALA A 152 4.92 -17.87 -6.02
CA ALA A 152 4.50 -18.76 -7.09
C ALA A 152 4.36 -18.03 -8.43
N ILE A 153 3.75 -16.84 -8.42
CA ILE A 153 3.54 -16.03 -9.63
C ILE A 153 4.87 -15.50 -10.17
N PHE A 154 5.74 -14.95 -9.31
CA PHE A 154 7.06 -14.46 -9.74
C PHE A 154 7.92 -15.58 -10.34
N TYR A 155 7.89 -16.76 -9.72
CA TYR A 155 8.58 -17.95 -10.23
C TYR A 155 8.09 -18.34 -11.63
N VAL A 156 6.77 -18.39 -11.82
CA VAL A 156 6.16 -18.73 -13.12
C VAL A 156 6.48 -17.69 -14.20
N LEU A 157 6.53 -16.41 -13.82
CA LEU A 157 6.85 -15.31 -14.75
C LEU A 157 8.35 -15.19 -15.05
N GLY A 158 9.20 -15.99 -14.41
CA GLY A 158 10.66 -15.97 -14.61
C GLY A 158 11.34 -14.72 -14.07
N PHE A 159 10.69 -13.99 -13.15
CA PHE A 159 11.30 -12.84 -12.50
C PHE A 159 12.27 -13.31 -11.41
N ALA A 160 13.47 -12.74 -11.39
CA ALA A 160 14.37 -12.87 -10.26
C ALA A 160 13.78 -12.13 -9.03
N PHE A 161 14.23 -12.49 -7.82
CA PHE A 161 13.60 -12.17 -6.54
C PHE A 161 14.31 -11.04 -5.75
N PRO A 162 14.19 -9.75 -6.13
CA PRO A 162 14.54 -8.67 -5.23
C PRO A 162 13.57 -8.68 -4.02
N LEU A 163 14.13 -8.78 -2.81
CA LEU A 163 13.37 -8.88 -1.56
C LEU A 163 12.55 -7.63 -1.27
N ASP A 164 13.12 -6.48 -1.60
CA ASP A 164 12.47 -5.18 -1.59
C ASP A 164 11.21 -5.19 -2.45
N VAL A 165 11.31 -5.65 -3.71
CA VAL A 165 10.15 -5.72 -4.62
C VAL A 165 9.07 -6.67 -4.08
N MET A 166 9.47 -7.80 -3.49
CA MET A 166 8.53 -8.76 -2.89
C MET A 166 7.78 -8.18 -1.69
N GLY A 167 8.47 -7.44 -0.80
CA GLY A 167 7.86 -6.79 0.35
C GLY A 167 6.79 -5.77 -0.04
N PHE A 168 7.12 -4.83 -0.93
CA PHE A 168 6.17 -3.82 -1.44
C PHE A 168 4.99 -4.44 -2.21
N THR A 169 5.23 -5.53 -2.93
CA THR A 169 4.16 -6.25 -3.64
C THR A 169 3.22 -6.92 -2.64
N THR A 170 3.78 -7.66 -1.67
CA THR A 170 3.01 -8.36 -0.62
C THR A 170 2.17 -7.37 0.17
N PHE A 171 2.72 -6.21 0.51
CA PHE A 171 2.01 -5.11 1.16
C PHE A 171 0.75 -4.67 0.39
N ASN A 172 0.88 -4.38 -0.91
CA ASN A 172 -0.26 -3.98 -1.74
C ASN A 172 -1.32 -5.09 -1.84
N ILE A 173 -0.91 -6.35 -1.89
CA ILE A 173 -1.84 -7.49 -1.93
C ILE A 173 -2.63 -7.59 -0.62
N VAL A 174 -1.96 -7.52 0.52
CA VAL A 174 -2.59 -7.63 1.84
C VAL A 174 -3.57 -6.49 2.07
N LEU A 175 -3.21 -5.24 1.75
CA LEU A 175 -4.14 -4.10 1.83
C LEU A 175 -5.38 -4.31 0.96
N THR A 176 -5.20 -4.81 -0.26
CA THR A 176 -6.32 -5.11 -1.18
C THR A 176 -7.24 -6.16 -0.57
N MET A 177 -6.69 -7.25 -0.03
CA MET A 177 -7.49 -8.31 0.61
C MET A 177 -8.24 -7.81 1.85
N MET A 178 -7.60 -7.01 2.71
CA MET A 178 -8.24 -6.41 3.88
C MET A 178 -9.39 -5.50 3.48
N ALA A 179 -9.19 -4.61 2.49
CA ALA A 179 -10.24 -3.73 2.01
C ALA A 179 -11.39 -4.51 1.38
N LEU A 180 -11.10 -5.46 0.50
CA LEU A 180 -12.13 -6.31 -0.12
C LEU A 180 -12.90 -7.15 0.91
N LYS A 181 -12.25 -7.60 1.99
CA LYS A 181 -12.94 -8.23 3.12
C LYS A 181 -13.91 -7.25 3.78
N ALA A 182 -13.46 -6.03 4.10
CA ALA A 182 -14.27 -5.01 4.74
C ALA A 182 -15.53 -4.65 3.92
N PHE A 183 -15.43 -4.67 2.59
CA PHE A 183 -16.58 -4.46 1.70
C PHE A 183 -17.41 -5.73 1.39
N GLY A 184 -17.04 -6.88 1.97
CA GLY A 184 -17.78 -8.14 1.85
C GLY A 184 -17.49 -8.96 0.59
N PHE A 185 -16.40 -8.70 -0.14
CA PHE A 185 -16.04 -9.41 -1.38
C PHE A 185 -15.26 -10.71 -1.16
N LEU A 186 -14.67 -10.89 0.03
CA LEU A 186 -13.89 -12.07 0.39
C LEU A 186 -14.56 -12.87 1.53
N PRO A 187 -15.76 -13.44 1.30
CA PRO A 187 -16.36 -14.32 2.29
C PRO A 187 -15.51 -15.58 2.47
N MET A 188 -15.35 -16.03 3.71
CA MET A 188 -14.68 -17.27 4.06
C MET A 188 -15.51 -18.48 3.62
N ASN A 189 -15.38 -18.84 2.36
CA ASN A 189 -16.08 -19.96 1.72
C ASN A 189 -15.10 -20.85 0.94
N LYS A 190 -15.62 -21.89 0.27
CA LYS A 190 -14.80 -22.85 -0.48
C LYS A 190 -13.97 -22.22 -1.62
N GLU A 191 -14.34 -21.03 -2.07
CA GLU A 191 -13.69 -20.32 -3.17
C GLU A 191 -12.64 -19.30 -2.68
N ILE A 192 -12.46 -19.14 -1.37
CA ILE A 192 -11.59 -18.09 -0.82
C ILE A 192 -10.17 -18.16 -1.39
N ILE A 193 -9.59 -19.36 -1.50
CA ILE A 193 -8.24 -19.57 -2.04
C ILE A 193 -8.12 -19.07 -3.49
N LEU A 194 -9.12 -19.37 -4.33
CA LEU A 194 -9.16 -18.89 -5.71
C LEU A 194 -9.28 -17.36 -5.77
N LYS A 195 -10.15 -16.78 -4.94
CA LYS A 195 -10.32 -15.31 -4.88
C LYS A 195 -9.03 -14.62 -4.43
N LEU A 196 -8.38 -15.15 -3.40
CA LEU A 196 -7.10 -14.64 -2.92
C LEU A 196 -6.02 -14.73 -4.00
N PHE A 197 -5.97 -15.83 -4.74
CA PHE A 197 -5.04 -15.98 -5.87
C PHE A 197 -5.31 -14.95 -6.97
N LEU A 198 -6.56 -14.77 -7.39
CA LEU A 198 -6.94 -13.80 -8.42
C LEU A 198 -6.65 -12.36 -8.01
N VAL A 199 -6.91 -12.01 -6.74
CA VAL A 199 -6.55 -10.69 -6.19
C VAL A 199 -5.03 -10.49 -6.22
N THR A 200 -4.27 -11.50 -5.79
CA THR A 200 -2.79 -11.45 -5.81
C THR A 200 -2.29 -11.21 -7.24
N LEU A 201 -2.81 -11.95 -8.21
CA LEU A 201 -2.46 -11.81 -9.62
C LEU A 201 -2.80 -10.41 -10.15
N ALA A 202 -4.00 -9.90 -9.85
CA ALA A 202 -4.42 -8.57 -10.29
C ALA A 202 -3.48 -7.49 -9.74
N VAL A 203 -3.14 -7.54 -8.45
CA VAL A 203 -2.23 -6.57 -7.82
C VAL A 203 -0.84 -6.63 -8.41
N ILE A 204 -0.29 -7.82 -8.67
CA ILE A 204 1.03 -7.97 -9.30
C ILE A 204 1.04 -7.34 -10.69
N ILE A 205 0.04 -7.65 -11.52
CA ILE A 205 -0.07 -7.09 -12.88
C ILE A 205 -0.18 -5.56 -12.81
N THR A 206 -1.07 -5.04 -11.97
CA THR A 206 -1.24 -3.59 -11.80
C THR A 206 0.03 -2.93 -11.29
N LYS A 207 0.76 -3.58 -10.36
CA LYS A 207 2.04 -3.07 -9.86
C LYS A 207 3.07 -2.94 -10.97
N PHE A 208 3.27 -3.98 -11.78
CA PHE A 208 4.22 -3.90 -12.89
C PHE A 208 3.87 -2.80 -13.89
N ILE A 209 2.58 -2.63 -14.22
CA ILE A 209 2.12 -1.55 -15.11
C ILE A 209 2.44 -0.19 -14.49
N LEU A 210 2.12 0.01 -13.21
CA LEU A 210 2.33 1.28 -12.54
C LEU A 210 3.81 1.60 -12.31
N ASP A 211 4.62 0.61 -11.92
CA ASP A 211 6.07 0.77 -11.77
C ASP A 211 6.70 1.17 -13.11
N TYR A 212 6.27 0.56 -14.22
CA TYR A 212 6.72 0.97 -15.55
C TYR A 212 6.31 2.42 -15.88
N LEU A 213 5.02 2.74 -15.78
CA LEU A 213 4.50 4.06 -16.18
C LEU A 213 5.04 5.20 -15.31
N LEU A 214 5.09 5.01 -14.00
CA LEU A 214 5.58 6.02 -13.06
C LEU A 214 7.09 6.11 -13.05
N GLY A 215 7.78 4.99 -13.32
CA GLY A 215 9.22 4.96 -13.54
C GLY A 215 9.67 5.89 -14.68
N LEU A 216 8.85 6.06 -15.73
CA LEU A 216 9.13 7.00 -16.83
C LEU A 216 9.24 8.47 -16.38
N ILE A 217 8.60 8.83 -15.27
CA ILE A 217 8.61 10.18 -14.69
C ILE A 217 9.35 10.23 -13.34
N GLY A 218 10.07 9.16 -12.98
CA GLY A 218 10.86 9.09 -11.76
C GLY A 218 10.04 9.00 -10.46
N LEU A 219 8.81 8.49 -10.51
CA LEU A 219 7.95 8.31 -9.33
C LEU A 219 7.80 6.81 -8.98
N PRO A 220 7.75 6.45 -7.68
CA PRO A 220 7.43 5.09 -7.24
C PRO A 220 5.91 4.82 -7.27
N SER A 221 5.47 3.58 -7.44
CA SER A 221 4.02 3.25 -7.39
C SER A 221 3.41 3.22 -5.98
N ILE A 222 4.23 3.07 -4.94
CA ILE A 222 3.83 3.11 -3.52
C ILE A 222 2.67 2.12 -3.24
N VAL A 223 1.47 2.65 -2.95
CA VAL A 223 0.23 1.92 -2.64
C VAL A 223 -0.83 2.04 -3.74
N LEU A 224 -0.48 2.65 -4.88
CA LEU A 224 -1.40 2.75 -6.01
C LEU A 224 -1.89 1.40 -6.54
N PRO A 225 -1.09 0.32 -6.59
CA PRO A 225 -1.60 -0.98 -7.02
C PRO A 225 -2.78 -1.45 -6.16
N PHE A 226 -2.68 -1.29 -4.84
CA PHE A 226 -3.77 -1.56 -3.91
C PHE A 226 -5.02 -0.71 -4.22
N ILE A 227 -4.85 0.61 -4.35
CA ILE A 227 -5.96 1.55 -4.56
C ILE A 227 -6.68 1.21 -5.87
N VAL A 228 -5.94 1.07 -6.96
CA VAL A 228 -6.50 0.83 -8.30
C VAL A 228 -7.27 -0.49 -8.33
N VAL A 229 -6.67 -1.59 -7.84
CA VAL A 229 -7.35 -2.90 -7.86
C VAL A 229 -8.61 -2.88 -7.02
N THR A 230 -8.54 -2.31 -5.81
CA THR A 230 -9.69 -2.27 -4.90
C THR A 230 -10.83 -1.45 -5.51
N GLU A 231 -10.55 -0.24 -6.01
CA GLU A 231 -11.57 0.61 -6.63
C GLU A 231 -12.17 -0.02 -7.89
N CYS A 232 -11.37 -0.67 -8.74
CA CYS A 232 -11.90 -1.39 -9.90
C CYS A 232 -12.93 -2.46 -9.50
N VAL A 233 -12.70 -3.19 -8.41
CA VAL A 233 -13.64 -4.19 -7.90
C VAL A 233 -14.91 -3.53 -7.34
N LEU A 234 -14.78 -2.42 -6.60
CA LEU A 234 -15.92 -1.67 -6.06
C LEU A 234 -16.79 -1.09 -7.19
N ILE A 235 -16.17 -0.45 -8.17
CA ILE A 235 -16.85 0.10 -9.36
C ILE A 235 -17.59 -1.01 -10.12
N SER A 236 -16.95 -2.18 -10.31
CA SER A 236 -17.55 -3.32 -11.01
C SER A 236 -18.85 -3.78 -10.33
N ARG A 237 -18.88 -3.82 -8.99
CA ARG A 237 -20.10 -4.13 -8.22
C ARG A 237 -21.18 -3.07 -8.42
N ASN A 238 -20.83 -1.79 -8.30
CA ASN A 238 -21.79 -0.69 -8.44
C ASN A 238 -22.44 -0.71 -9.83
N LEU A 239 -21.65 -0.96 -10.88
CA LEU A 239 -22.15 -1.12 -12.25
C LEU A 239 -23.08 -2.33 -12.41
N LYS A 240 -22.75 -3.46 -11.77
CA LYS A 240 -23.60 -4.66 -11.81
C LYS A 240 -24.94 -4.43 -11.10
N GLN A 241 -24.92 -3.73 -9.96
CA GLN A 241 -26.14 -3.38 -9.22
C GLN A 241 -27.03 -2.42 -10.02
N ALA A 242 -26.45 -1.38 -10.64
CA ALA A 242 -27.19 -0.43 -11.47
C ALA A 242 -27.94 -1.12 -12.62
N ARG A 243 -27.28 -2.05 -13.33
CA ARG A 243 -27.92 -2.82 -14.42
C ARG A 243 -29.06 -3.74 -13.96
N GLN A 244 -29.08 -4.16 -12.70
CA GLN A 244 -30.15 -5.01 -12.16
C GLN A 244 -31.40 -4.22 -11.77
N VAL A 245 -31.30 -2.89 -11.66
CA VAL A 245 -32.43 -1.99 -11.35
C VAL A 245 -33.14 -1.52 -12.63
N GLU A 246 -32.45 -1.56 -13.78
CA GLU A 246 -33.00 -1.18 -15.09
C GLU A 246 -33.76 -2.31 -15.82
N VAL A 247 -33.82 -3.51 -15.24
CA VAL A 247 -34.54 -4.69 -15.78
C VAL A 247 -35.71 -5.04 -14.89
#